data_AF-A0A899FY41-F1
#
_entry.id   AF-A0A899FY41-F1
#
_cell.length_a   1.000
_cell.length_b   1.000
_cell.length_c   1.000
_cell.angle_alpha   90.00
_cell.angle_beta   90.00
_cell.angle_gamma   90.00
#
_symmetry.space_group_name_H-M   'P 1'
#
loop_
_entity.id
_entity.type
_entity.pdbx_description
1 polymer ?
#
loop_
_entity_poly.entity_id
_entity_poly.type
_entity_poly.pdbx_seq_one_letter_code
_entity_poly.pdbx_strand_id
1 'polypeptide(L)'
;MVESASVFKIINVSTAIIMILGGISQFFPLGFKNIIIGIYVIMFGIITGVLEFFIPPQTSKYCSFFFSFLGRGIFYIFVGSLLLDNSILRIVSGAIIITIGIIYSVLEFIPR
;
A
#
# COMPACT_ATOMS: atom_id res chain seq x y z
N MET A 1 -11.37 -1.65 22.49
CA MET A 1 -11.71 -2.24 21.17
C MET A 1 -11.96 -1.20 20.07
N VAL A 2 -12.16 0.10 20.37
CA VAL A 2 -12.39 1.17 19.36
C VAL A 2 -11.09 1.89 18.92
N GLU A 3 -10.04 1.90 19.75
CA GLU A 3 -8.76 2.56 19.40
C GLU A 3 -7.98 1.81 18.33
N SER A 4 -7.88 0.48 18.41
CA SER A 4 -7.06 -0.31 17.49
C SER A 4 -7.56 -0.18 16.04
N ALA A 5 -8.87 -0.31 15.81
CA ALA A 5 -9.46 -0.20 14.48
C ALA A 5 -9.21 1.18 13.82
N SER A 6 -9.26 2.26 14.62
CA SER A 6 -8.99 3.61 14.14
C SER A 6 -7.53 3.82 13.75
N VAL A 7 -6.59 3.24 14.52
CA VAL A 7 -5.15 3.29 14.22
C VAL A 7 -4.83 2.58 12.90
N PHE A 8 -5.39 1.38 12.67
CA PHE A 8 -5.18 0.66 11.40
C PHE A 8 -5.73 1.43 10.20
N LYS A 9 -6.90 2.05 10.34
CA LYS A 9 -7.49 2.89 9.31
C LYS A 9 -6.59 4.07 8.93
N ILE A 10 -6.04 4.75 9.94
CA ILE A 10 -5.12 5.87 9.72
C ILE A 10 -3.86 5.40 8.99
N ILE A 11 -3.24 4.30 9.42
CA ILE A 11 -2.04 3.76 8.77
C ILE A 11 -2.31 3.37 7.31
N ASN A 12 -3.45 2.76 7.02
CA ASN A 12 -3.81 2.35 5.66
C ASN A 12 -4.05 3.56 4.74
N VAL A 13 -4.75 4.58 5.23
CA VAL A 13 -4.97 5.82 4.49
C VAL A 13 -3.65 6.58 4.27
N SER A 14 -2.79 6.65 5.29
CA SER A 14 -1.44 7.22 5.15
C SER A 14 -0.61 6.47 4.10
N THR A 15 -0.64 5.14 4.12
CA THR A 15 0.08 4.31 3.13
C THR A 15 -0.48 4.54 1.72
N ALA A 16 -1.79 4.66 1.56
CA ALA A 16 -2.43 4.99 0.29
C ALA A 16 -1.99 6.35 -0.26
N ILE A 17 -1.91 7.37 0.59
CA ILE A 17 -1.42 8.71 0.21
C ILE A 17 0.04 8.63 -0.23
N ILE A 18 0.90 7.92 0.51
CA ILE A 18 2.32 7.76 0.17
C ILE A 18 2.47 7.01 -1.16
N MET A 19 1.65 5.99 -1.43
CA MET A 19 1.65 5.29 -2.72
C MET A 19 1.30 6.23 -3.88
N ILE A 20 0.25 7.06 -3.74
CA ILE A 20 -0.15 8.01 -4.79
C ILE A 20 0.96 9.05 -5.03
N LEU A 21 1.53 9.63 -3.97
CA LEU A 21 2.63 10.59 -4.07
C LEU A 21 3.89 9.97 -4.70
N GLY A 22 4.23 8.74 -4.30
CA GLY A 22 5.35 7.98 -4.87
C GLY A 22 5.15 7.65 -6.35
N GLY A 23 3.92 7.29 -6.75
CA GLY A 23 3.56 7.06 -8.15
C GLY A 23 3.64 8.32 -9.01
N ILE A 24 3.25 9.49 -8.48
CA ILE A 24 3.41 10.78 -9.17
C ILE A 24 4.90 11.11 -9.36
N SER A 25 5.73 10.84 -8.35
CA SER A 25 7.18 11.02 -8.45
C SER A 25 7.83 10.10 -9.50
N GLN A 26 7.15 9.04 -9.93
CA GLN A 26 7.64 8.08 -10.91
C GLN A 26 7.59 8.61 -12.35
N PHE A 27 6.81 9.67 -12.61
CA PHE A 27 6.75 10.31 -13.93
C PHE A 27 8.01 11.11 -14.29
N PHE A 28 8.88 11.40 -13.32
CA PHE A 28 10.13 12.13 -13.52
C PHE A 28 11.31 11.24 -13.10
N PRO A 29 12.17 10.71 -13.99
CA PRO A 29 12.35 10.96 -15.43
C PRO A 29 11.44 10.14 -16.36
N LEU A 30 11.10 10.73 -17.52
CA LEU A 30 10.22 10.16 -18.54
C LEU A 30 10.84 8.92 -19.20
N GLY A 31 10.48 7.74 -18.69
CA GLY A 31 10.74 6.45 -19.31
C GLY A 31 9.45 5.66 -19.43
N PHE A 32 9.26 4.94 -20.55
CA PHE A 32 8.04 4.17 -20.81
C PHE A 32 7.72 3.18 -19.67
N LYS A 33 8.76 2.52 -19.14
CA LYS A 33 8.67 1.65 -17.96
C LYS A 33 8.18 2.41 -16.71
N ASN A 34 8.72 3.60 -16.46
CA ASN A 34 8.40 4.37 -15.25
C ASN A 34 6.96 4.90 -15.28
N ILE A 35 6.47 5.31 -16.45
CA ILE A 35 5.08 5.74 -16.65
C ILE A 35 4.12 4.58 -16.35
N ILE A 36 4.42 3.39 -16.88
CA ILE A 36 3.59 2.20 -16.64
C ILE A 36 3.54 1.88 -15.14
N ILE A 37 4.70 1.85 -14.47
CA ILE A 37 4.74 1.57 -13.03
C ILE A 37 4.02 2.66 -12.22
N GLY A 38 4.20 3.93 -12.58
CA GLY A 38 3.51 5.06 -11.91
C GLY A 38 1.99 4.94 -11.99
N ILE A 39 1.44 4.58 -13.15
CA ILE A 39 0.00 4.33 -13.31
C ILE A 39 -0.46 3.18 -12.42
N TYR A 40 0.26 2.07 -12.39
CA TYR A 40 -0.09 0.93 -11.54
C TYR A 40 -0.05 1.29 -10.05
N VAL A 41 0.99 2.00 -9.59
CA VAL A 41 1.14 2.41 -8.19
C VAL A 41 0.00 3.37 -7.77
N ILE A 42 -0.37 4.33 -8.62
CA ILE A 42 -1.50 5.23 -8.35
C ILE A 42 -2.82 4.46 -8.30
N MET A 43 -3.05 3.55 -9.24
CA MET A 43 -4.27 2.71 -9.25
C MET A 43 -4.37 1.87 -7.98
N PHE A 44 -3.27 1.25 -7.55
CA PHE A 44 -3.19 0.50 -6.29
C PHE A 44 -3.39 1.38 -5.06
N GLY A 45 -2.87 2.61 -5.05
CA GLY A 45 -3.12 3.59 -4.00
C GLY A 45 -4.60 3.95 -3.86
N ILE A 46 -5.27 4.22 -4.99
CA ILE A 46 -6.71 4.54 -5.04
C ILE A 46 -7.54 3.35 -4.55
N ILE A 47 -7.27 2.13 -5.03
CA ILE A 47 -7.97 0.91 -4.59
C ILE A 47 -7.83 0.73 -3.07
N THR A 48 -6.63 0.90 -2.53
CA THR A 48 -6.36 0.79 -1.08
C THR A 48 -7.14 1.82 -0.28
N GLY A 49 -7.20 3.08 -0.75
CA GLY A 49 -7.99 4.12 -0.10
C GLY A 49 -9.49 3.83 -0.14
N VAL A 50 -10.02 3.46 -1.31
CA VAL A 50 -11.46 3.18 -1.49
C VAL A 50 -11.92 1.99 -0.64
N LEU A 51 -11.13 0.91 -0.57
CA LEU A 51 -11.45 -0.26 0.26
C LEU A 51 -11.55 0.05 1.76
N GLU A 52 -10.92 1.14 2.22
CA GLU A 52 -10.93 1.53 3.63
C GLU A 52 -12.11 2.45 3.99
N PHE A 53 -12.64 3.21 3.02
CA PHE A 53 -13.82 4.07 3.21
C PHE A 53 -15.12 3.32 2.93
N PHE A 54 -15.10 2.40 1.97
CA PHE A 54 -16.22 1.51 1.69
C PHE A 54 -15.86 0.14 2.26
N ILE A 55 -16.41 -0.21 3.43
CA ILE A 55 -16.44 -1.59 3.92
C ILE A 55 -17.85 -2.17 3.65
N PRO A 56 -18.16 -2.66 2.44
CA PRO A 56 -19.37 -3.46 2.25
C PRO A 56 -19.19 -4.84 2.91
N PRO A 57 -20.24 -5.40 3.55
CA PRO A 57 -20.21 -6.77 4.07
C PRO A 57 -20.04 -7.85 2.97
N GLN A 58 -20.17 -7.50 1.70
CA GLN A 58 -20.08 -8.41 0.55
C GLN A 58 -18.66 -8.54 -0.03
N THR A 59 -17.75 -7.57 0.22
CA THR A 59 -16.36 -7.61 -0.28
C THR A 59 -15.52 -8.68 0.42
N SER A 60 -15.91 -9.05 1.64
CA SER A 60 -15.28 -10.13 2.39
C SER A 60 -15.44 -11.51 1.74
N LYS A 61 -16.41 -11.71 0.82
CA LYS A 61 -16.58 -12.98 0.10
C LYS A 61 -15.65 -13.15 -1.10
N TYR A 62 -15.21 -12.06 -1.73
CA TYR A 62 -14.47 -12.11 -3.00
C TYR A 62 -13.02 -11.59 -2.90
N CYS A 63 -12.67 -10.86 -1.85
CA CYS A 63 -11.34 -10.29 -1.65
C CYS A 63 -10.79 -10.59 -0.24
N SER A 64 -10.82 -11.85 0.18
CA SER A 64 -10.24 -12.30 1.46
C SER A 64 -8.77 -11.91 1.60
N PHE A 65 -8.05 -11.78 0.48
CA PHE A 65 -6.65 -11.34 0.44
C PHE A 65 -6.47 -9.87 0.88
N PHE A 66 -7.33 -8.94 0.45
CA PHE A 66 -7.24 -7.53 0.87
C PHE A 66 -7.81 -7.28 2.27
N PHE A 67 -8.56 -8.23 2.84
CA PHE A 67 -9.10 -8.12 4.20
C PHE A 67 -8.24 -8.82 5.27
N SER A 68 -7.25 -9.63 4.88
CA SER A 68 -6.25 -10.23 5.78
C SER A 68 -5.05 -9.30 5.97
N PHE A 69 -4.48 -9.26 7.19
CA PHE A 69 -3.31 -8.45 7.51
C PHE A 69 -2.07 -8.91 6.71
N LEU A 70 -1.91 -10.21 6.50
CA LEU A 70 -0.85 -10.80 5.69
C LEU A 70 -0.96 -10.41 4.23
N GLY A 71 -2.18 -10.44 3.66
CA GLY A 71 -2.38 -10.06 2.26
C GLY A 71 -2.10 -8.59 1.99
N ARG A 72 -2.46 -7.69 2.94
CA ARG A 72 -2.06 -6.27 2.89
C ARG A 72 -0.55 -6.08 3.02
N GLY A 73 0.09 -6.81 3.94
CA GLY A 73 1.54 -6.75 4.14
C GLY A 73 2.33 -7.15 2.89
N ILE A 74 1.98 -8.28 2.28
CA ILE A 74 2.58 -8.76 1.03
C ILE A 74 2.34 -7.77 -0.12
N PHE A 75 1.14 -7.21 -0.19
CA PHE A 75 0.79 -6.20 -1.19
C PHE A 75 1.63 -4.92 -1.05
N TYR A 76 1.84 -4.42 0.18
CA TYR A 76 2.70 -3.26 0.40
C TYR A 76 4.16 -3.54 0.09
N ILE A 77 4.67 -4.73 0.41
CA ILE A 77 6.03 -5.14 0.02
C ILE A 77 6.16 -5.15 -1.51
N PHE A 78 5.17 -5.69 -2.22
CA PHE A 78 5.13 -5.70 -3.68
C PHE A 78 5.13 -4.28 -4.27
N VAL A 79 4.23 -3.39 -3.82
CA VAL A 79 4.17 -2.00 -4.30
C VAL A 79 5.45 -1.24 -3.97
N GLY A 80 6.00 -1.43 -2.78
CA GLY A 80 7.27 -0.81 -2.38
C GLY A 80 8.45 -1.28 -3.23
N SER A 81 8.46 -2.56 -3.64
CA SER A 81 9.47 -3.08 -4.58
C SER A 81 9.34 -2.50 -6.00
N LEU A 82 8.13 -2.15 -6.44
CA LEU A 82 7.89 -1.46 -7.71
C LEU A 82 8.39 -0.01 -7.69
N LEU A 83 8.44 0.61 -6.51
CA LEU A 83 8.93 1.97 -6.31
C LEU A 83 10.46 2.05 -6.22
N LEU A 84 11.15 0.96 -5.86
CA LEU A 84 12.61 0.87 -5.82
C LEU A 84 13.20 1.03 -7.23
N ASP A 85 13.72 2.23 -7.51
CA ASP A 85 14.42 2.58 -8.74
C ASP A 85 15.44 3.68 -8.44
N ASN A 86 16.25 4.07 -9.43
CA ASN A 86 17.46 4.87 -9.27
C ASN A 86 17.32 6.29 -8.66
N SER A 87 16.12 6.78 -8.33
CA SER A 87 15.93 8.10 -7.72
C SER A 87 15.85 8.02 -6.20
N ILE A 88 16.61 8.87 -5.50
CA ILE A 88 16.72 8.89 -4.02
C ILE A 88 15.36 9.04 -3.33
N LEU A 89 14.48 9.92 -3.84
CA LEU A 89 13.11 10.10 -3.31
C LEU A 89 12.23 8.84 -3.45
N ARG A 90 12.49 8.03 -4.47
CA ARG A 90 11.76 6.79 -4.77
C ARG A 90 12.24 5.64 -3.89
N ILE A 91 13.54 5.58 -3.63
CA ILE A 91 14.13 4.62 -2.68
C ILE A 91 13.60 4.84 -1.27
N VAL A 92 13.51 6.11 -0.83
CA VAL A 92 13.01 6.44 0.52
C VAL A 92 11.52 6.10 0.65
N SER A 93 10.69 6.51 -0.31
CA SER A 93 9.24 6.19 -0.27
C SER A 93 8.96 4.69 -0.40
N GLY A 94 9.68 3.98 -1.27
CA GLY A 94 9.62 2.53 -1.40
C GLY A 94 10.04 1.80 -0.12
N ALA A 95 11.16 2.21 0.50
CA ALA A 95 11.64 1.60 1.74
C ALA A 95 10.66 1.77 2.91
N ILE A 96 10.00 2.93 3.02
CA ILE A 96 8.96 3.17 4.04
C ILE A 96 7.77 2.22 3.83
N ILE A 97 7.29 2.08 2.60
CA ILE A 97 6.15 1.20 2.28
C ILE A 97 6.52 -0.27 2.52
N ILE A 98 7.72 -0.71 2.15
CA ILE A 98 8.20 -2.08 2.42
C ILE A 98 8.26 -2.32 3.93
N THR A 99 8.78 -1.35 4.69
CA THR A 99 8.86 -1.45 6.16
C THR A 99 7.47 -1.59 6.78
N ILE A 100 6.50 -0.78 6.33
CA ILE A 100 5.10 -0.88 6.75
C ILE A 100 4.52 -2.26 6.40
N GLY A 101 4.82 -2.77 5.20
CA GLY A 101 4.40 -4.10 4.77
C GLY A 101 4.94 -5.23 5.64
N ILE A 102 6.23 -5.17 6.02
CA ILE A 102 6.85 -6.13 6.95
C ILE A 102 6.18 -6.07 8.32
N ILE A 103 5.93 -4.87 8.86
CA ILE A 103 5.23 -4.69 10.14
C ILE A 103 3.84 -5.34 10.08
N TYR A 104 3.09 -5.12 9.00
CA TYR A 104 1.78 -5.75 8.80
C TYR A 104 1.85 -7.26 8.70
N SER A 105 2.85 -7.82 8.02
CA SER A 105 3.07 -9.27 7.95
C SER A 105 3.47 -9.87 9.29
N VAL A 106 4.25 -9.16 10.12
CA VAL A 106 4.62 -9.62 11.47
C VAL A 106 3.42 -9.57 12.42
N LEU A 107 2.57 -8.54 12.30
CA LEU A 107 1.35 -8.41 13.09
C LEU A 107 0.35 -9.54 12.87
N GLU A 108 0.39 -10.26 11.74
CA GLU A 108 -0.40 -11.48 11.53
C GLU A 108 -0.03 -12.59 12.53
N PHE A 109 1.24 -12.71 12.90
CA PHE A 109 1.73 -13.75 13.81
C PHE A 109 1.46 -13.44 15.29
N ILE A 110 0.99 -12.22 15.59
CA ILE A 110 0.49 -11.86 16.92
C ILE A 110 -1.03 -12.06 16.87
N PRO A 111 -1.54 -13.19 17.39
CA PRO A 111 -2.98 -13.45 17.36
C PRO A 111 -3.72 -12.38 18.16
N ARG A 112 -4.89 -11.98 17.67
CA ARG A 112 -5.91 -11.28 18.46
C ARG A 112 -6.77 -12.27 19.22
#